data_AF-A0A955FD47-F1
#
_entry.id   AF-A0A955FD47-F1
#
_cell.length_a   1.000
_cell.length_b   1.000
_cell.length_c   1.000
_cell.angle_alpha   90.00
_cell.angle_beta   90.00
_cell.angle_gamma   90.00
#
_symmetry.space_group_name_H-M   'P 1'
#
loop_
_entity.id
_entity.type
_entity.pdbx_description
1 polymer ?
#
loop_
_entity_poly.entity_id
_entity_poly.type
_entity_poly.pdbx_seq_one_letter_code
_entity_poly.pdbx_strand_id
1 'polypeptide(L)'
;ARVGGAANPLVWHAAYPDSDGVMQAQLIGSGTPSFTNSSMLLPDFEGVDYTIGANSPPWRGARKVENRCLYSEDFSNGSWTTSNCSKTGGQADPFGGSTATRITATSNNGRLRLGVPGSSASNTYVNSIWMRRVAAVTAVQIIAPDSNTSTTITTSLTTEWQRFTVSSVANGNGYAYIGVNISLSGEEVEVAFAQQEDVSGATNQNPGEYMSTTSSAASKYLNYANGNTVASSVVTEVKGADFATQPTLYGDASVAAVFDAANISDTQGAIYLEVTATVAGNILGTFIEVSGAELRVNDGTTTAARPWMANTIHKVGIVWHGSTMAINVDGAWSADAAYDGTLLSGALDLFRSAAGSGTARNVRGYSIATLSSGKATINTLMASNAGIGGIKDIVLLIGQSNMGGRADYDDNGVHAANTMQWNQSGELVAASVPLDHPSQPAGSMGLDISFSTEYASNISGTELVFVPCAEGSTGFSDNNWNSGDAQYEAAVSRVNAALA
;
A
#
# COMPACT_ATOMS: atom_id res chain seq x y z
N ALA A 1 -19.36 -8.15 5.10
CA ALA A 1 -20.68 -7.48 5.09
C ALA A 1 -21.70 -8.42 4.46
N ARG A 2 -22.92 -8.57 5.01
CA ARG A 2 -24.05 -9.26 4.35
C ARG A 2 -25.08 -8.21 3.98
N VAL A 3 -25.53 -8.20 2.73
CA VAL A 3 -26.64 -7.34 2.29
C VAL A 3 -27.65 -8.19 1.50
N GLY A 4 -28.92 -8.05 1.87
CA GLY A 4 -30.07 -8.73 1.26
C GLY A 4 -30.48 -8.14 -0.09
N GLY A 5 -31.21 -8.96 -0.85
CA GLY A 5 -31.37 -8.84 -2.30
C GLY A 5 -32.17 -7.64 -2.82
N ALA A 6 -31.59 -6.98 -3.83
CA ALA A 6 -32.21 -6.57 -5.09
C ALA A 6 -31.10 -6.08 -6.05
N ALA A 7 -31.23 -6.42 -7.34
CA ALA A 7 -30.48 -6.01 -8.54
C ALA A 7 -29.06 -5.40 -8.38
N ASN A 8 -28.05 -6.16 -8.82
CA ASN A 8 -26.62 -5.82 -8.93
C ASN A 8 -25.98 -5.26 -7.65
N PRO A 9 -25.50 -6.13 -6.75
CA PRO A 9 -24.75 -5.67 -5.59
C PRO A 9 -23.50 -4.91 -6.05
N LEU A 10 -23.24 -3.76 -5.43
CA LEU A 10 -21.92 -3.12 -5.48
C LEU A 10 -20.90 -4.12 -4.95
N VAL A 11 -20.01 -4.59 -5.83
CA VAL A 11 -18.88 -5.44 -5.45
C VAL A 11 -17.62 -4.58 -5.51
N TRP A 12 -16.93 -4.51 -4.37
CA TRP A 12 -15.63 -3.88 -4.23
C TRP A 12 -14.57 -4.76 -4.84
N HIS A 13 -13.62 -4.16 -5.55
CA HIS A 13 -12.89 -4.94 -6.53
C HIS A 13 -11.38 -4.74 -6.56
N ALA A 14 -10.89 -3.51 -6.38
CA ALA A 14 -9.47 -3.24 -6.13
C ALA A 14 -9.24 -1.83 -5.59
N ALA A 15 -8.10 -1.66 -4.91
CA ALA A 15 -7.45 -0.38 -4.67
C ALA A 15 -6.61 0.00 -5.90
N TYR A 16 -6.75 1.22 -6.42
CA TYR A 16 -5.78 1.74 -7.40
C TYR A 16 -5.47 3.22 -7.13
N PRO A 17 -4.21 3.64 -7.26
CA PRO A 17 -3.87 5.05 -7.32
C PRO A 17 -4.35 5.64 -8.65
N ASP A 18 -4.91 6.85 -8.62
CA ASP A 18 -5.12 7.64 -9.84
C ASP A 18 -3.80 8.25 -10.35
N SER A 19 -3.87 9.09 -11.39
CA SER A 19 -2.70 9.74 -11.97
C SER A 19 -1.94 10.62 -10.99
N ASP A 20 -2.61 11.09 -9.94
CA ASP A 20 -2.03 11.95 -8.90
C ASP A 20 -1.57 11.14 -7.68
N GLY A 21 -1.70 9.80 -7.72
CA GLY A 21 -1.33 8.90 -6.63
C GLY A 21 -2.36 8.82 -5.50
N VAL A 22 -3.57 9.37 -5.70
CA VAL A 22 -4.65 9.27 -4.72
C VAL A 22 -5.32 7.91 -4.83
N MET A 23 -5.42 7.21 -3.71
CA MET A 23 -6.05 5.90 -3.63
C MET A 23 -7.55 6.02 -3.88
N GLN A 24 -8.01 5.36 -4.95
CA GLN A 24 -9.41 5.25 -5.33
C GLN A 24 -9.91 3.84 -5.06
N ALA A 25 -11.12 3.74 -4.54
CA ALA A 25 -11.83 2.47 -4.46
C ALA A 25 -12.48 2.19 -5.81
N GLN A 26 -12.18 1.03 -6.40
CA GLN A 26 -12.86 0.63 -7.63
C GLN A 26 -14.33 0.33 -7.37
N LEU A 27 -15.20 1.04 -8.07
CA LEU A 27 -16.65 0.86 -8.06
C LEU A 27 -17.04 -0.03 -9.24
N ILE A 28 -17.73 -1.14 -8.96
CA ILE A 28 -18.41 -1.94 -9.99
C ILE A 28 -19.91 -1.86 -9.77
N GLY A 29 -20.63 -1.40 -10.81
CA GLY A 29 -22.09 -1.27 -10.82
C GLY A 29 -22.59 0.16 -10.63
N SER A 30 -23.90 0.31 -10.47
CA SER A 30 -24.58 1.58 -10.24
C SER A 30 -24.91 1.74 -8.75
N GLY A 31 -24.32 2.74 -8.08
CA GLY A 31 -24.66 3.13 -6.72
C GLY A 31 -23.52 3.84 -6.00
N THR A 32 -23.85 4.55 -4.91
CA THR A 32 -22.85 5.14 -4.02
C THR A 32 -22.58 4.14 -2.89
N PRO A 33 -21.31 3.78 -2.65
CA PRO A 33 -21.00 2.91 -1.54
C PRO A 33 -21.25 3.59 -0.20
N SER A 34 -21.72 2.82 0.78
CA SER A 34 -21.75 3.21 2.18
C SER A 34 -20.80 2.34 2.97
N PHE A 35 -19.89 2.94 3.74
CA PHE A 35 -19.02 2.20 4.65
C PHE A 35 -19.58 2.34 6.06
N THR A 36 -19.87 1.21 6.70
CA THR A 36 -20.33 1.18 8.10
C THR A 36 -19.17 1.25 9.10
N ASN A 37 -17.98 1.69 8.66
CA ASN A 37 -16.90 1.93 9.59
C ASN A 37 -17.18 3.23 10.35
N SER A 38 -17.00 3.17 11.66
CA SER A 38 -16.97 4.36 12.52
C SER A 38 -15.84 4.13 13.50
N SER A 39 -14.86 5.02 13.51
CA SER A 39 -13.75 4.98 14.48
C SER A 39 -12.81 3.79 14.35
N MET A 40 -12.68 3.21 13.15
CA MET A 40 -11.68 2.17 12.92
C MET A 40 -10.29 2.79 12.84
N LEU A 41 -9.32 2.18 13.53
CA LEU A 41 -7.91 2.51 13.45
C LEU A 41 -7.26 1.61 12.40
N LEU A 42 -6.55 2.20 11.44
CA LEU A 42 -5.71 1.46 10.51
C LEU A 42 -4.31 2.07 10.44
N PRO A 43 -3.28 1.22 10.28
CA PRO A 43 -1.91 1.69 10.14
C PRO A 43 -1.69 2.28 8.75
N ASP A 44 -0.98 3.40 8.72
CA ASP A 44 -0.42 3.98 7.51
C ASP A 44 0.86 3.24 7.05
N PHE A 45 1.60 3.84 6.11
CA PHE A 45 2.86 3.28 5.59
C PHE A 45 4.01 3.26 6.62
N GLU A 46 3.93 4.07 7.68
CA GLU A 46 4.91 4.14 8.77
C GLU A 46 4.48 3.29 9.98
N GLY A 47 3.32 2.64 9.91
CA GLY A 47 2.74 1.88 11.00
C GLY A 47 2.02 2.73 12.05
N VAL A 48 1.76 4.01 11.76
CA VAL A 48 0.99 4.92 12.63
C VAL A 48 -0.50 4.67 12.42
N ASP A 49 -1.20 4.38 13.51
CA ASP A 49 -2.65 4.13 13.47
C ASP A 49 -3.45 5.43 13.40
N TYR A 50 -4.22 5.60 12.32
CA TYR A 50 -5.13 6.73 12.15
C TYR A 50 -6.59 6.30 12.24
N THR A 51 -7.40 7.18 12.85
CA THR A 51 -8.86 7.03 12.77
C THR A 51 -9.34 7.35 11.36
N ILE A 52 -10.15 6.45 10.82
CA ILE A 52 -10.80 6.61 9.52
C ILE A 52 -12.19 7.20 9.73
N GLY A 53 -12.51 8.20 8.93
CA GLY A 53 -13.83 8.85 8.95
C GLY A 53 -14.95 7.87 8.65
N ALA A 54 -16.14 8.16 9.17
CA ALA A 54 -17.32 7.39 8.82
C ALA A 54 -17.57 7.42 7.31
N ASN A 55 -18.08 6.33 6.74
CA ASN A 55 -18.32 6.23 5.29
C ASN A 55 -17.07 6.47 4.42
N SER A 56 -15.86 6.18 4.93
CA SER A 56 -14.61 6.31 4.16
C SER A 56 -14.01 4.94 3.83
N PRO A 57 -13.34 4.76 2.68
CA PRO A 57 -12.68 3.49 2.38
C PRO A 57 -11.56 3.19 3.40
N PRO A 58 -11.48 1.96 3.92
CA PRO A 58 -10.52 1.63 4.96
C PRO A 58 -9.14 1.28 4.38
N TRP A 59 -8.29 2.26 4.10
CA TRP A 59 -6.96 2.02 3.52
C TRP A 59 -5.92 1.54 4.54
N ARG A 60 -5.08 0.56 4.17
CA ARG A 60 -3.87 0.14 4.90
C ARG A 60 -2.62 0.49 4.11
N GLY A 61 -1.59 0.97 4.80
CA GLY A 61 -0.30 1.28 4.19
C GLY A 61 -0.29 2.52 3.30
N ALA A 62 -1.39 3.29 3.25
CA ALA A 62 -1.45 4.58 2.56
C ALA A 62 -1.00 5.70 3.48
N ARG A 63 -0.35 6.73 2.94
CA ARG A 63 -0.17 7.99 3.67
C ARG A 63 -1.50 8.72 3.72
N LYS A 64 -2.00 9.00 4.93
CA LYS A 64 -3.15 9.86 5.13
C LYS A 64 -2.70 11.31 5.19
N VAL A 65 -3.32 12.15 4.39
CA VAL A 65 -3.28 13.61 4.54
C VAL A 65 -4.67 14.04 4.99
N GLU A 66 -4.78 14.89 6.00
CA GLU A 66 -6.05 15.38 6.54
C GLU A 66 -6.01 16.89 6.73
N ASN A 67 -6.95 17.62 6.12
CA ASN A 67 -7.17 19.02 6.44
C ASN A 67 -8.33 19.14 7.41
N ARG A 68 -8.01 19.54 8.65
CA ARG A 68 -8.97 19.77 9.74
C ARG A 68 -9.47 21.21 9.81
N CYS A 69 -8.81 22.14 9.11
CA CYS A 69 -9.23 23.53 9.04
C CYS A 69 -10.51 23.61 8.20
N LEU A 70 -11.65 23.97 8.81
CA LEU A 70 -12.92 24.11 8.10
C LEU A 70 -12.98 25.41 7.31
N TYR A 71 -13.73 25.41 6.19
CA TYR A 71 -13.87 26.56 5.30
C TYR A 71 -12.51 27.12 4.85
N SER A 72 -11.59 26.23 4.44
CA SER A 72 -10.19 26.56 4.15
C SER A 72 -9.97 27.60 3.04
N GLU A 73 -10.99 27.82 2.21
CA GLU A 73 -11.01 28.77 1.08
C GLU A 73 -12.01 29.91 1.28
N ASP A 74 -12.92 29.79 2.25
CA ASP A 74 -13.96 30.79 2.53
C ASP A 74 -13.67 31.52 3.85
N PHE A 75 -12.74 32.47 3.79
CA PHE A 75 -12.40 33.33 4.93
C PHE A 75 -13.53 34.30 5.29
N SER A 76 -14.60 34.42 4.49
CA SER A 76 -15.76 35.26 4.83
C SER A 76 -16.62 34.61 5.91
N ASN A 77 -16.59 33.27 5.99
CA ASN A 77 -17.35 32.47 6.96
C ASN A 77 -17.12 32.93 8.42
N GLY A 78 -18.17 32.84 9.24
CA GLY A 78 -18.16 33.26 10.65
C GLY A 78 -17.21 32.46 11.55
N SER A 79 -16.80 31.25 11.15
CA SER A 79 -15.77 30.47 11.86
C SER A 79 -14.40 31.15 11.82
N TRP A 80 -14.14 32.00 10.83
CA TRP A 80 -12.95 32.84 10.74
C TRP A 80 -13.17 34.16 11.49
N THR A 81 -12.74 34.16 12.75
CA THR A 81 -12.85 35.31 13.65
C THR A 81 -11.80 36.37 13.34
N THR A 82 -12.19 37.63 13.44
CA THR A 82 -11.32 38.79 13.23
C THR A 82 -11.15 39.59 14.50
N SER A 83 -9.99 40.23 14.67
CA SER A 83 -9.74 41.24 15.70
C SER A 83 -8.81 42.28 15.10
N ASN A 84 -9.11 43.58 15.22
CA ASN A 84 -8.26 44.66 14.71
C ASN A 84 -7.92 44.55 13.19
N CYS A 85 -8.74 43.87 12.39
CA CYS A 85 -8.56 43.76 10.94
C CYS A 85 -9.90 43.67 10.22
N SER A 86 -9.90 43.98 8.92
CA SER A 86 -11.02 43.78 7.99
C SER A 86 -10.69 42.69 6.96
N LYS A 87 -11.72 42.17 6.28
CA LYS A 87 -11.64 41.11 5.25
C LYS A 87 -12.21 41.65 3.93
N THR A 88 -11.48 41.49 2.84
CA THR A 88 -11.96 41.79 1.48
C THR A 88 -11.72 40.59 0.58
N GLY A 89 -12.78 39.84 0.24
CA GLY A 89 -12.69 38.66 -0.63
C GLY A 89 -12.50 39.00 -2.11
N GLY A 90 -12.38 37.97 -2.94
CA GLY A 90 -12.33 38.10 -4.41
C GLY A 90 -10.95 38.40 -4.98
N GLN A 91 -9.88 38.21 -4.20
CA GLN A 91 -8.51 38.38 -4.70
C GLN A 91 -8.08 37.16 -5.50
N ALA A 92 -7.17 37.36 -6.46
CA ALA A 92 -6.61 36.26 -7.25
C ALA A 92 -5.84 35.28 -6.36
N ASP A 93 -6.17 34.00 -6.43
CA ASP A 93 -5.56 32.95 -5.61
C ASP A 93 -4.35 32.29 -6.31
N PRO A 94 -3.51 31.51 -5.58
CA PRO A 94 -2.32 30.86 -6.13
C PRO A 94 -2.54 29.94 -7.34
N PHE A 95 -3.77 29.45 -7.55
CA PHE A 95 -4.08 28.51 -8.63
C PHE A 95 -4.91 29.15 -9.75
N GLY A 96 -4.96 30.49 -9.79
CA GLY A 96 -5.60 31.25 -10.86
C GLY A 96 -7.10 31.48 -10.68
N GLY A 97 -7.67 31.12 -9.53
CA GLY A 97 -9.03 31.46 -9.14
C GLY A 97 -9.12 32.82 -8.43
N SER A 98 -10.25 33.05 -7.74
CA SER A 98 -10.53 34.30 -7.01
C SER A 98 -10.94 34.07 -5.55
N THR A 99 -10.48 32.98 -4.94
CA THR A 99 -10.88 32.59 -3.57
C THR A 99 -10.06 33.26 -2.48
N ALA A 100 -8.95 33.93 -2.83
CA ALA A 100 -8.11 34.60 -1.85
C ALA A 100 -8.80 35.80 -1.21
N THR A 101 -8.41 36.08 0.04
CA THR A 101 -8.96 37.19 0.83
C THR A 101 -7.85 38.11 1.28
N ARG A 102 -8.04 39.42 1.08
CA ARG A 102 -7.17 40.46 1.63
C ARG A 102 -7.54 40.75 3.08
N ILE A 103 -6.53 40.76 3.94
CA ILE A 103 -6.63 41.09 5.35
C ILE A 103 -5.88 42.40 5.57
N THR A 104 -6.61 43.41 6.04
CA THR A 104 -6.06 44.75 6.32
C THR A 104 -6.11 45.00 7.82
N ALA A 105 -4.97 45.27 8.44
CA ALA A 105 -4.93 45.63 9.85
C ALA A 105 -5.56 47.02 10.06
N THR A 106 -6.67 47.09 10.79
CA THR A 106 -7.34 48.37 11.13
C THR A 106 -6.76 48.99 12.39
N SER A 107 -6.12 48.18 13.24
CA SER A 107 -5.33 48.58 14.41
C SER A 107 -4.13 47.64 14.55
N ASN A 108 -3.18 47.95 15.44
CA ASN A 108 -2.08 47.05 15.73
C ASN A 108 -2.58 45.66 16.18
N ASN A 109 -1.82 44.62 15.84
CA ASN A 109 -2.18 43.21 16.07
C ASN A 109 -3.50 42.82 15.39
N GLY A 110 -3.62 43.17 14.10
CA GLY A 110 -4.70 42.72 13.24
C GLY A 110 -4.64 41.20 13.06
N ARG A 111 -5.69 40.48 13.44
CA ARG A 111 -5.69 39.03 13.55
C ARG A 111 -6.90 38.41 12.85
N LEU A 112 -6.63 37.48 11.95
CA LEU A 112 -7.61 36.54 11.41
C LEU A 112 -7.26 35.15 11.95
N ARG A 113 -8.22 34.45 12.55
CA ARG A 113 -7.98 33.09 13.04
C ARG A 113 -9.23 32.20 13.05
N LEU A 114 -8.98 30.91 12.96
CA LEU A 114 -9.95 29.84 13.18
C LEU A 114 -9.45 28.90 14.26
N GLY A 115 -10.33 28.50 15.18
CA GLY A 115 -10.05 27.45 16.17
C GLY A 115 -10.58 26.11 15.66
N VAL A 116 -9.69 25.15 15.47
CA VAL A 116 -10.00 23.78 15.03
C VAL A 116 -10.29 22.91 16.26
N PRO A 117 -11.55 22.46 16.44
CA PRO A 117 -11.96 21.70 17.63
C PRO A 117 -11.38 20.27 17.65
N GLY A 118 -11.45 19.63 18.83
CA GLY A 118 -11.03 18.23 19.00
C GLY A 118 -9.52 18.05 18.99
N SER A 119 -8.78 19.07 19.43
CA SER A 119 -7.31 19.05 19.44
C SER A 119 -6.76 18.77 20.84
N SER A 120 -5.69 17.99 20.93
CA SER A 120 -5.06 17.53 22.19
C SER A 120 -3.70 18.18 22.42
N ALA A 121 -3.37 18.49 23.68
CA ALA A 121 -2.03 18.99 24.04
C ALA A 121 -0.91 17.96 23.85
N SER A 122 -1.26 16.68 23.66
CA SER A 122 -0.29 15.61 23.40
C SER A 122 0.02 15.43 21.91
N ASN A 123 -0.72 16.11 21.03
CA ASN A 123 -0.61 15.95 19.59
C ASN A 123 0.13 17.14 18.98
N THR A 124 0.97 16.86 17.98
CA THR A 124 1.66 17.88 17.19
C THR A 124 0.82 18.21 15.97
N TYR A 125 0.50 19.49 15.80
CA TYR A 125 -0.22 19.99 14.65
C TYR A 125 0.71 20.83 13.79
N VAL A 126 0.50 20.78 12.48
CA VAL A 126 1.15 21.67 11.52
C VAL A 126 0.09 22.52 10.84
N ASN A 127 0.27 23.84 10.88
CA ASN A 127 -0.54 24.79 10.16
C ASN A 127 0.17 25.18 8.87
N SER A 128 -0.57 25.37 7.80
CA SER A 128 -0.06 26.01 6.59
C SER A 128 -1.10 26.91 5.95
N ILE A 129 -0.64 28.02 5.36
CA ILE A 129 -1.50 28.98 4.66
C ILE A 129 -0.69 29.67 3.57
N TRP A 130 -1.31 29.88 2.41
CA TRP A 130 -0.70 30.63 1.33
C TRP A 130 -0.84 32.09 1.63
N MET A 131 0.27 32.82 1.51
CA MET A 131 0.31 34.26 1.75
C MET A 131 1.15 34.97 0.70
N ARG A 132 0.76 36.21 0.42
CA ARG A 132 1.59 37.22 -0.23
C ARG A 132 1.31 38.59 0.37
N ARG A 133 2.28 39.49 0.29
CA ARG A 133 2.08 40.89 0.68
C ARG A 133 1.55 41.71 -0.49
N VAL A 134 0.67 42.67 -0.21
CA VAL A 134 0.15 43.63 -1.21
C VAL A 134 1.17 44.74 -1.46
N ALA A 135 1.77 45.23 -0.37
CA ALA A 135 2.82 46.26 -0.37
C ALA A 135 3.98 45.84 0.53
N ALA A 136 4.94 46.71 0.81
CA ALA A 136 5.95 46.43 1.82
C ALA A 136 5.29 46.32 3.20
N VAL A 137 5.70 45.33 3.98
CA VAL A 137 5.21 45.05 5.34
C VAL A 137 6.42 44.82 6.25
N THR A 138 6.23 45.02 7.54
CA THR A 138 7.32 45.00 8.53
C THR A 138 7.18 43.88 9.54
N ALA A 139 5.95 43.43 9.84
CA ALA A 139 5.72 42.42 10.87
C ALA A 139 4.45 41.59 10.59
N VAL A 140 4.62 40.53 9.81
CA VAL A 140 3.58 39.53 9.53
C VAL A 140 3.99 38.19 10.12
N GLN A 141 3.05 37.52 10.76
CA GLN A 141 3.27 36.26 11.46
C GLN A 141 2.17 35.25 11.14
N ILE A 142 2.55 33.97 11.07
CA ILE A 142 1.60 32.85 11.06
C ILE A 142 1.32 32.42 12.51
N ILE A 143 0.05 32.21 12.84
CA ILE A 143 -0.37 31.79 14.18
C ILE A 143 -0.05 30.30 14.36
N ALA A 144 0.62 29.95 15.45
CA ALA A 144 0.91 28.57 15.81
C ALA A 144 -0.34 27.85 16.38
N PRO A 145 -0.41 26.51 16.28
CA PRO A 145 -1.51 25.72 16.83
C PRO A 145 -1.86 26.03 18.30
N ASP A 146 -0.88 26.38 19.15
CA ASP A 146 -1.11 26.74 20.56
C ASP A 146 -1.85 28.09 20.77
N SER A 147 -1.95 28.93 19.73
CA SER A 147 -2.41 30.34 19.74
C SER A 147 -1.66 31.33 20.64
N ASN A 148 -0.75 30.86 21.49
CA ASN A 148 0.09 31.64 22.39
C ASN A 148 1.34 32.15 21.67
N THR A 149 1.81 31.40 20.67
CA THR A 149 2.98 31.71 19.87
C THR A 149 2.59 32.02 18.42
N SER A 150 3.49 32.68 17.71
CA SER A 150 3.36 32.97 16.29
C SER A 150 4.75 33.04 15.69
N THR A 151 4.90 32.61 14.44
CA THR A 151 6.18 32.63 13.73
C THR A 151 6.21 33.80 12.77
N THR A 152 7.19 34.69 12.94
CA THR A 152 7.40 35.83 12.03
C THR A 152 7.91 35.34 10.69
N ILE A 153 7.25 35.75 9.61
CA ILE A 153 7.57 35.33 8.23
C ILE A 153 7.94 36.50 7.32
N THR A 154 7.95 37.74 7.83
CA THR A 154 8.12 38.97 7.04
C THR A 154 9.27 38.91 6.05
N THR A 155 10.44 38.39 6.45
CA THR A 155 11.65 38.35 5.60
C THR A 155 11.50 37.43 4.39
N SER A 156 10.65 36.41 4.51
CA SER A 156 10.39 35.43 3.46
C SER A 156 9.14 35.78 2.64
N LEU A 157 8.34 36.76 3.08
CA LEU A 157 7.06 37.14 2.48
C LEU A 157 7.27 38.09 1.29
N THR A 158 6.87 37.63 0.10
CA THR A 158 6.99 38.38 -1.15
C THR A 158 5.63 38.75 -1.74
N THR A 159 5.65 39.45 -2.87
CA THR A 159 4.45 39.74 -3.66
C THR A 159 3.94 38.54 -4.45
N GLU A 160 4.72 37.46 -4.52
CA GLU A 160 4.29 36.18 -5.09
C GLU A 160 3.68 35.29 -4.01
N TRP A 161 2.77 34.42 -4.42
CA TRP A 161 2.16 33.46 -3.53
C TRP A 161 3.18 32.44 -3.03
N GLN A 162 3.27 32.28 -1.71
CA GLN A 162 4.10 31.27 -1.05
C GLN A 162 3.29 30.59 0.05
N ARG A 163 3.48 29.29 0.24
CA ARG A 163 2.88 28.56 1.36
C ARG A 163 3.80 28.67 2.57
N PHE A 164 3.26 29.17 3.67
CA PHE A 164 3.98 29.27 4.94
C PHE A 164 3.48 28.24 5.93
N THR A 165 4.35 27.82 6.85
CA THR A 165 4.03 26.80 7.85
C THR A 165 4.60 27.12 9.24
N VAL A 166 3.90 26.61 10.25
CA VAL A 166 4.33 26.56 11.65
C VAL A 166 3.75 25.32 12.32
N SER A 167 4.54 24.62 13.11
CA SER A 167 4.09 23.49 13.92
C SER A 167 4.24 23.78 15.42
N SER A 168 3.32 23.23 16.20
CA SER A 168 3.41 23.18 17.66
C SER A 168 2.43 22.14 18.19
N VAL A 169 2.56 21.79 19.47
CA VAL A 169 1.48 21.12 20.19
C VAL A 169 0.32 22.10 20.42
N ALA A 170 -0.91 21.60 20.60
CA ALA A 170 -2.04 22.45 20.98
C ALA A 170 -1.96 22.90 22.44
N ASN A 171 -2.63 23.99 22.80
CA ASN A 171 -2.63 24.58 24.15
C ASN A 171 -3.57 23.88 25.15
N GLY A 172 -4.06 22.68 24.83
CA GLY A 172 -4.87 21.85 25.75
C GLY A 172 -6.28 22.35 26.06
N ASN A 173 -6.75 23.44 25.45
CA ASN A 173 -8.11 23.96 25.61
C ASN A 173 -9.15 23.28 24.68
N GLY A 174 -8.79 22.15 24.06
CA GLY A 174 -9.62 21.44 23.08
C GLY A 174 -9.57 22.02 21.66
N TYR A 175 -8.80 23.08 21.43
CA TYR A 175 -8.64 23.72 20.12
C TYR A 175 -7.17 23.85 19.72
N ALA A 176 -6.92 23.74 18.41
CA ALA A 176 -5.68 24.17 17.78
C ALA A 176 -6.02 25.31 16.81
N TYR A 177 -5.24 26.38 16.80
CA TYR A 177 -5.58 27.59 16.05
C TYR A 177 -4.75 27.73 14.79
N ILE A 178 -5.33 28.32 13.75
CA ILE A 178 -4.65 28.67 12.50
C ILE A 178 -5.06 30.06 12.05
N GLY A 179 -4.13 30.79 11.40
CA GLY A 179 -4.42 32.09 10.80
C GLY A 179 -3.19 32.98 10.72
N VAL A 180 -3.43 34.29 10.62
CA VAL A 180 -2.40 35.31 10.42
C VAL A 180 -2.53 36.43 11.46
N ASN A 181 -1.38 36.97 11.88
CA ASN A 181 -1.27 38.17 12.70
C ASN A 181 -0.43 39.23 11.96
N ILE A 182 -0.95 40.44 11.87
CA ILE A 182 -0.32 41.61 11.26
C ILE A 182 -0.07 42.61 12.38
N SER A 183 1.19 42.82 12.77
CA SER A 183 1.49 43.54 14.01
C SER A 183 1.21 45.04 13.92
N LEU A 184 1.35 45.65 12.75
CA LEU A 184 1.16 47.09 12.55
C LEU A 184 -0.15 47.41 11.81
N SER A 185 -0.82 48.47 12.27
CA SER A 185 -1.99 49.04 11.61
C SER A 185 -1.65 49.53 10.19
N GLY A 186 -2.59 49.33 9.26
CA GLY A 186 -2.49 49.74 7.86
C GLY A 186 -1.77 48.75 6.93
N GLU A 187 -1.11 47.73 7.47
CA GLU A 187 -0.47 46.69 6.65
C GLU A 187 -1.49 45.69 6.09
N GLU A 188 -1.19 45.16 4.91
CA GLU A 188 -2.09 44.30 4.14
C GLU A 188 -1.38 43.05 3.61
N VAL A 189 -2.03 41.91 3.79
CA VAL A 189 -1.63 40.63 3.19
C VAL A 189 -2.83 39.95 2.57
N GLU A 190 -2.58 39.10 1.59
CA GLU A 190 -3.59 38.22 1.01
C GLU A 190 -3.33 36.80 1.49
N VAL A 191 -4.41 36.09 1.84
CA VAL A 191 -4.37 34.71 2.34
C VAL A 191 -5.20 33.80 1.45
N ALA A 192 -4.76 32.55 1.29
CA ALA A 192 -5.49 31.49 0.59
C ALA A 192 -5.19 30.11 1.21
N PHE A 193 -6.07 29.14 0.96
CA PHE A 193 -5.82 27.71 1.14
C PHE A 193 -5.28 27.31 2.53
N ALA A 194 -6.01 27.64 3.60
CA ALA A 194 -5.58 27.27 4.95
C ALA A 194 -5.70 25.77 5.21
N GLN A 195 -4.67 25.16 5.81
CA GLN A 195 -4.64 23.74 6.14
C GLN A 195 -4.03 23.49 7.51
N GLN A 196 -4.69 22.67 8.32
CA GLN A 196 -4.15 22.16 9.58
C GLN A 196 -4.22 20.64 9.59
N GLU A 197 -3.10 20.01 9.94
CA GLU A 197 -2.93 18.55 9.93
C GLU A 197 -2.42 18.09 11.30
N ASP A 198 -2.87 16.91 11.75
CA ASP A 198 -2.26 16.22 12.89
C ASP A 198 -1.14 15.33 12.37
N VAL A 199 0.11 15.68 12.72
CA VAL A 199 1.31 14.99 12.25
C VAL A 199 1.98 14.21 13.39
N SER A 200 1.23 13.90 14.44
CA SER A 200 1.71 13.13 15.58
C SER A 200 2.18 11.75 15.12
N GLY A 201 3.43 11.40 15.46
CA GLY A 201 4.03 10.12 15.11
C GLY A 201 4.61 10.01 13.70
N ALA A 202 4.30 10.95 12.79
CA ALA A 202 4.84 10.95 11.44
C ALA A 202 6.34 11.31 11.43
N THR A 203 7.13 10.64 10.60
CA THR A 203 8.57 10.96 10.46
C THR A 203 8.79 12.29 9.74
N ASN A 204 7.98 12.56 8.71
CA ASN A 204 7.92 13.85 8.04
C ASN A 204 6.74 14.68 8.58
N GLN A 205 7.05 15.72 9.35
CA GLN A 205 6.06 16.62 9.96
C GLN A 205 5.83 17.91 9.14
N ASN A 206 6.32 17.98 7.90
CA ASN A 206 6.00 19.08 7.00
C ASN A 206 4.54 18.97 6.52
N PRO A 207 3.89 20.09 6.13
CA PRO A 207 2.55 20.04 5.57
C PRO A 207 2.48 19.11 4.36
N GLY A 208 1.42 18.31 4.27
CA GLY A 208 1.09 17.52 3.10
C GLY A 208 0.45 18.36 1.99
N GLU A 209 -0.03 17.68 0.95
CA GLU A 209 -0.73 18.28 -0.18
C GLU A 209 -1.98 19.03 0.29
N TYR A 210 -2.26 20.16 -0.36
CA TYR A 210 -3.45 20.93 -0.03
C TYR A 210 -4.74 20.15 -0.34
N MET A 211 -5.73 20.32 0.53
CA MET A 211 -7.11 19.89 0.30
C MET A 211 -8.10 20.95 0.77
N SER A 212 -9.05 21.27 -0.10
CA SER A 212 -10.17 22.14 0.26
C SER A 212 -11.13 21.46 1.23
N THR A 213 -11.66 22.24 2.15
CA THR A 213 -12.68 21.85 3.13
C THR A 213 -13.84 22.82 3.08
N THR A 214 -15.00 22.31 3.50
CA THR A 214 -16.21 23.13 3.71
C THR A 214 -16.58 23.08 5.20
N SER A 215 -17.79 22.65 5.54
CA SER A 215 -18.24 22.44 6.91
C SER A 215 -17.71 21.14 7.53
N SER A 216 -16.83 20.42 6.85
CA SER A 216 -16.25 19.15 7.31
C SER A 216 -14.80 19.01 6.88
N ALA A 217 -14.02 18.29 7.69
CA ALA A 217 -12.64 17.96 7.37
C ALA A 217 -12.58 17.07 6.12
N ALA A 218 -11.48 17.16 5.38
CA ALA A 218 -11.23 16.35 4.19
C ALA A 218 -9.99 15.48 4.41
N SER A 219 -9.96 14.30 3.80
CA SER A 219 -8.79 13.41 3.82
C SER A 219 -8.51 12.85 2.44
N LYS A 220 -7.22 12.68 2.14
CA LYS A 220 -6.70 11.91 1.00
C LYS A 220 -5.82 10.80 1.51
N TYR A 221 -5.77 9.72 0.74
CA TYR A 221 -4.91 8.57 0.99
C TYR A 221 -4.00 8.42 -0.22
N LEU A 222 -2.70 8.42 -0.01
CA LEU A 222 -1.70 8.54 -1.08
C LEU A 222 -0.78 7.31 -1.08
N ASN A 223 -0.34 6.90 -2.28
CA ASN A 223 0.59 5.78 -2.46
C ASN A 223 2.07 6.20 -2.52
N TYR A 224 2.37 7.41 -2.05
CA TYR A 224 3.71 7.99 -2.09
C TYR A 224 3.97 8.85 -0.85
N ALA A 225 5.24 9.00 -0.50
CA ALA A 225 5.69 9.74 0.67
C ALA A 225 5.45 11.25 0.55
N ASN A 226 5.48 11.98 1.67
CA ASN A 226 5.50 13.44 1.62
C ASN A 226 6.89 13.92 1.19
N GLY A 227 6.99 14.56 0.02
CA GLY A 227 8.24 15.14 -0.48
C GLY A 227 8.45 16.60 -0.09
N ASN A 228 7.45 17.23 0.52
CA ASN A 228 7.51 18.65 0.88
C ASN A 228 8.66 18.92 1.86
N THR A 229 9.36 20.02 1.63
CA THR A 229 10.43 20.51 2.50
C THR A 229 10.12 21.92 3.01
N VAL A 230 10.70 22.29 4.15
CA VAL A 230 10.46 23.59 4.78
C VAL A 230 11.78 24.29 5.07
N ALA A 231 11.91 25.52 4.58
CA ALA A 231 13.03 26.41 4.89
C ALA A 231 12.51 27.80 5.22
N SER A 232 12.92 28.35 6.38
CA SER A 232 12.46 29.67 6.86
C SER A 232 10.93 29.83 6.83
N SER A 233 10.23 28.79 7.30
CA SER A 233 8.76 28.65 7.28
C SER A 233 8.11 28.63 5.91
N VAL A 234 8.86 28.61 4.80
CA VAL A 234 8.33 28.46 3.44
C VAL A 234 8.33 26.99 3.05
N VAL A 235 7.19 26.50 2.57
CA VAL A 235 7.04 25.14 2.04
C VAL A 235 7.46 25.12 0.57
N THR A 236 8.31 24.15 0.22
CA THR A 236 8.57 23.78 -1.18
C THR A 236 7.77 22.54 -1.51
N GLU A 237 6.81 22.68 -2.43
CA GLU A 237 5.90 21.59 -2.83
C GLU A 237 6.62 20.58 -3.73
N VAL A 238 6.70 19.33 -3.29
CA VAL A 238 7.36 18.23 -4.03
C VAL A 238 6.63 16.92 -3.74
N LYS A 239 6.27 16.18 -4.79
CA LYS A 239 5.79 14.79 -4.66
C LYS A 239 6.94 13.91 -4.15
N GLY A 240 6.72 13.16 -3.07
CA GLY A 240 7.71 12.20 -2.59
C GLY A 240 7.78 10.94 -3.46
N ALA A 241 8.67 10.02 -3.09
CA ALA A 241 8.81 8.74 -3.76
C ALA A 241 7.58 7.85 -3.56
N ASP A 242 7.22 7.08 -4.58
CA ASP A 242 6.18 6.07 -4.48
C ASP A 242 6.58 4.97 -3.49
N PHE A 243 5.61 4.37 -2.80
CA PHE A 243 5.89 3.30 -1.85
C PHE A 243 6.29 2.00 -2.55
N ALA A 244 7.30 1.33 -1.98
CA ALA A 244 7.73 0.01 -2.43
C ALA A 244 6.59 -1.02 -2.33
N THR A 245 5.82 -0.97 -1.25
CA THR A 245 4.59 -1.75 -1.07
C THR A 245 3.39 -0.84 -1.27
N GLN A 246 2.55 -1.15 -2.26
CA GLN A 246 1.38 -0.34 -2.56
C GLN A 246 0.30 -0.48 -1.47
N PRO A 247 -0.40 0.61 -1.13
CA PRO A 247 -1.50 0.56 -0.18
C PRO A 247 -2.63 -0.37 -0.66
N THR A 248 -3.34 -0.97 0.30
CA THR A 248 -4.44 -1.90 0.02
C THR A 248 -5.70 -1.50 0.78
N LEU A 249 -6.86 -1.96 0.30
CA LEU A 249 -8.11 -1.80 1.03
C LEU A 249 -8.18 -2.85 2.15
N TYR A 250 -8.56 -2.45 3.36
CA TYR A 250 -8.71 -3.35 4.48
C TYR A 250 -9.88 -4.30 4.27
N GLY A 251 -9.60 -5.59 4.40
CA GLY A 251 -10.58 -6.64 4.11
C GLY A 251 -10.62 -7.07 2.64
N ASP A 252 -9.69 -6.58 1.82
CA ASP A 252 -9.43 -7.12 0.49
C ASP A 252 -8.82 -8.52 0.61
N ALA A 253 -9.65 -9.52 0.89
CA ALA A 253 -9.35 -10.85 0.42
C ALA A 253 -9.43 -10.75 -1.09
N SER A 254 -8.29 -10.63 -1.76
CA SER A 254 -8.14 -10.44 -3.21
C SER A 254 -9.23 -11.19 -4.01
N VAL A 255 -10.31 -10.51 -4.37
CA VAL A 255 -11.22 -11.01 -5.41
C VAL A 255 -10.97 -10.12 -6.60
N ALA A 256 -10.00 -10.49 -7.45
CA ALA A 256 -9.87 -9.96 -8.80
C ALA A 256 -11.09 -10.40 -9.65
N ALA A 257 -11.33 -9.76 -10.82
CA ALA A 257 -12.66 -9.50 -11.44
C ALA A 257 -13.74 -10.53 -11.17
N VAL A 258 -14.95 -10.07 -10.78
CA VAL A 258 -16.17 -10.87 -10.99
C VAL A 258 -16.34 -10.98 -12.49
N PHE A 259 -15.64 -11.96 -13.03
CA PHE A 259 -15.94 -12.51 -14.31
C PHE A 259 -17.24 -13.28 -14.15
N ASP A 260 -18.24 -12.90 -14.91
CA ASP A 260 -19.53 -13.56 -14.96
C ASP A 260 -19.92 -13.79 -16.42
N ALA A 261 -21.04 -14.48 -16.62
CA ALA A 261 -21.58 -14.73 -17.96
C ALA A 261 -21.90 -13.44 -18.75
N ALA A 262 -21.92 -12.26 -18.12
CA ALA A 262 -22.17 -10.99 -18.80
C ALA A 262 -20.90 -10.34 -19.37
N ASN A 263 -19.71 -10.68 -18.85
CA ASN A 263 -18.44 -10.06 -19.26
C ASN A 263 -17.37 -11.04 -19.75
N ILE A 264 -17.65 -12.35 -19.76
CA ILE A 264 -16.85 -13.38 -20.41
C ILE A 264 -17.60 -13.94 -21.61
N SER A 265 -16.92 -14.04 -22.76
CA SER A 265 -17.49 -14.63 -23.97
C SER A 265 -17.47 -16.17 -23.90
N ASP A 266 -18.61 -16.79 -24.20
CA ASP A 266 -18.73 -18.24 -24.38
C ASP A 266 -17.92 -18.77 -25.57
N THR A 267 -17.43 -17.91 -26.46
CA THR A 267 -16.68 -18.36 -27.65
C THR A 267 -15.18 -18.12 -27.52
N GLN A 268 -14.74 -17.27 -26.58
CA GLN A 268 -13.33 -16.94 -26.41
C GLN A 268 -13.03 -16.31 -25.04
N GLY A 269 -11.91 -16.71 -24.44
CA GLY A 269 -11.42 -16.09 -23.22
C GLY A 269 -10.23 -16.82 -22.62
N ALA A 270 -9.64 -16.19 -21.60
CA ALA A 270 -8.67 -16.84 -20.74
C ALA A 270 -8.96 -16.49 -19.28
N ILE A 271 -8.68 -17.42 -18.37
CA ILE A 271 -8.79 -17.23 -16.92
C ILE A 271 -7.48 -17.69 -16.26
N TYR A 272 -6.98 -16.91 -15.32
CA TYR A 272 -5.92 -17.26 -14.38
C TYR A 272 -6.51 -17.30 -12.97
N LEU A 273 -6.10 -18.26 -12.16
CA LEU A 273 -6.44 -18.32 -10.74
C LEU A 273 -5.39 -19.11 -9.96
N GLU A 274 -5.33 -18.89 -8.67
CA GLU A 274 -4.56 -19.72 -7.74
C GLU A 274 -5.51 -20.57 -6.92
N VAL A 275 -5.27 -21.87 -6.84
CA VAL A 275 -6.19 -22.81 -6.20
C VAL A 275 -5.48 -23.65 -5.17
N THR A 276 -6.08 -23.74 -3.98
CA THR A 276 -5.80 -24.74 -2.96
C THR A 276 -7.03 -25.63 -2.79
N ALA A 277 -7.05 -26.76 -3.49
CA ALA A 277 -8.08 -27.77 -3.27
C ALA A 277 -7.62 -28.79 -2.21
N THR A 278 -8.55 -29.25 -1.38
CA THR A 278 -8.26 -30.21 -0.30
C THR A 278 -8.80 -31.60 -0.61
N VAL A 279 -9.81 -31.69 -1.48
CA VAL A 279 -10.47 -32.92 -1.92
C VAL A 279 -10.97 -32.78 -3.36
N ALA A 280 -11.35 -33.91 -3.97
CA ALA A 280 -12.04 -33.91 -5.26
C ALA A 280 -13.36 -33.12 -5.17
N GLY A 281 -13.64 -32.32 -6.20
CA GLY A 281 -14.82 -31.47 -6.22
C GLY A 281 -14.74 -30.33 -7.22
N ASN A 282 -15.87 -29.63 -7.37
CA ASN A 282 -16.02 -28.49 -8.27
C ASN A 282 -15.37 -27.25 -7.68
N ILE A 283 -14.39 -26.70 -8.39
CA ILE A 283 -13.75 -25.42 -8.06
C ILE A 283 -14.57 -24.29 -8.70
N LEU A 284 -14.85 -24.36 -10.01
CA LEU A 284 -15.66 -23.39 -10.74
C LEU A 284 -16.78 -24.07 -11.51
N GLY A 285 -18.00 -24.09 -10.96
CA GLY A 285 -19.23 -24.41 -11.70
C GLY A 285 -19.17 -25.60 -12.67
N THR A 286 -18.58 -26.74 -12.26
CA THR A 286 -18.28 -27.94 -13.10
C THR A 286 -17.27 -27.75 -14.24
N PHE A 287 -16.93 -26.51 -14.56
CA PHE A 287 -15.95 -26.15 -15.58
C PHE A 287 -14.51 -26.38 -15.11
N ILE A 288 -14.21 -26.09 -13.84
CA ILE A 288 -12.96 -26.55 -13.20
C ILE A 288 -13.30 -27.51 -12.08
N GLU A 289 -12.73 -28.70 -12.13
CA GLU A 289 -12.88 -29.71 -11.09
C GLU A 289 -11.54 -30.39 -10.76
N VAL A 290 -11.40 -30.82 -9.52
CA VAL A 290 -10.40 -31.83 -9.14
C VAL A 290 -11.08 -33.19 -9.17
N SER A 291 -10.50 -34.13 -9.92
CA SER A 291 -10.95 -35.50 -9.98
C SER A 291 -9.76 -36.44 -9.86
N GLY A 292 -9.66 -37.13 -8.71
CA GLY A 292 -8.49 -37.94 -8.40
C GLY A 292 -7.22 -37.08 -8.25
N ALA A 293 -6.19 -37.40 -9.02
CA ALA A 293 -4.90 -36.70 -9.03
C ALA A 293 -4.79 -35.65 -10.16
N GLU A 294 -5.92 -35.23 -10.73
CA GLU A 294 -5.97 -34.33 -11.86
C GLU A 294 -6.81 -33.09 -11.56
N LEU A 295 -6.29 -31.94 -11.97
CA LEU A 295 -7.07 -30.73 -12.15
C LEU A 295 -7.55 -30.68 -13.61
N ARG A 296 -8.85 -30.47 -13.80
CA ARG A 296 -9.51 -30.60 -15.09
C ARG A 296 -10.25 -29.33 -15.46
N VAL A 297 -10.24 -29.02 -16.76
CA VAL A 297 -11.24 -28.17 -17.40
C VAL A 297 -12.21 -29.05 -18.18
N ASN A 298 -13.51 -28.90 -17.96
CA ASN A 298 -14.57 -29.75 -18.54
C ASN A 298 -15.70 -28.87 -19.09
N ASP A 299 -15.99 -28.97 -20.39
CA ASP A 299 -17.10 -28.25 -21.04
C ASP A 299 -18.42 -29.04 -21.05
N GLY A 300 -18.44 -30.22 -20.41
CA GLY A 300 -19.58 -31.13 -20.36
C GLY A 300 -19.52 -32.24 -21.41
N THR A 301 -18.72 -32.09 -22.47
CA THR A 301 -18.53 -33.11 -23.51
C THR A 301 -17.09 -33.60 -23.61
N THR A 302 -16.13 -32.74 -23.30
CA THR A 302 -14.70 -33.00 -23.41
C THR A 302 -13.94 -32.43 -22.20
N THR A 303 -12.74 -32.95 -21.98
CA THR A 303 -11.93 -32.60 -20.82
C THR A 303 -10.48 -32.42 -21.21
N ALA A 304 -9.84 -31.37 -20.68
CA ALA A 304 -8.39 -31.25 -20.64
C ALA A 304 -7.93 -31.30 -19.18
N ALA A 305 -6.84 -32.03 -18.91
CA ALA A 305 -6.41 -32.34 -17.56
C ALA A 305 -4.90 -32.16 -17.38
N ARG A 306 -4.49 -31.86 -16.14
CA ARG A 306 -3.09 -31.84 -15.71
C ARG A 306 -2.95 -32.45 -14.32
N PRO A 307 -1.78 -33.05 -14.01
CA PRO A 307 -1.49 -33.52 -12.66
C PRO A 307 -1.60 -32.41 -11.61
N TRP A 308 -2.04 -32.77 -10.41
CA TRP A 308 -2.25 -31.85 -9.30
C TRP A 308 -1.96 -32.53 -7.94
N MET A 309 -1.66 -31.74 -6.91
CA MET A 309 -1.39 -32.23 -5.54
C MET A 309 -2.30 -31.57 -4.49
N ALA A 310 -2.88 -32.41 -3.63
CA ALA A 310 -3.75 -31.93 -2.54
C ALA A 310 -3.03 -31.01 -1.55
N ASN A 311 -3.78 -30.02 -1.05
CA ASN A 311 -3.31 -29.05 -0.06
C ASN A 311 -2.11 -28.20 -0.50
N THR A 312 -1.82 -28.15 -1.79
CA THR A 312 -0.79 -27.29 -2.39
C THR A 312 -1.47 -26.16 -3.15
N ILE A 313 -0.86 -24.97 -3.13
CA ILE A 313 -1.31 -23.86 -3.99
C ILE A 313 -0.79 -24.15 -5.40
N HIS A 314 -1.72 -24.21 -6.35
CA HIS A 314 -1.39 -24.33 -7.76
C HIS A 314 -1.74 -23.05 -8.50
N LYS A 315 -0.88 -22.64 -9.44
CA LYS A 315 -1.24 -21.61 -10.42
C LYS A 315 -1.93 -22.30 -11.58
N VAL A 316 -3.14 -21.84 -11.90
CA VAL A 316 -4.00 -22.46 -12.90
C VAL A 316 -4.37 -21.43 -13.95
N GLY A 317 -4.21 -21.81 -15.20
CA GLY A 317 -4.56 -20.99 -16.36
C GLY A 317 -5.44 -21.77 -17.31
N ILE A 318 -6.47 -21.14 -17.85
CA ILE A 318 -7.39 -21.75 -18.81
C ILE A 318 -7.51 -20.81 -19.99
N VAL A 319 -7.57 -21.38 -21.18
CA VAL A 319 -7.80 -20.66 -22.42
C VAL A 319 -8.83 -21.42 -23.25
N TRP A 320 -9.73 -20.69 -23.91
CA TRP A 320 -10.62 -21.24 -24.92
C TRP A 320 -10.82 -20.22 -26.03
N HIS A 321 -10.94 -20.70 -27.26
CA HIS A 321 -11.20 -19.86 -28.41
C HIS A 321 -11.75 -20.70 -29.57
N GLY A 322 -12.91 -20.31 -30.10
CA GLY A 322 -13.57 -21.04 -31.19
C GLY A 322 -13.99 -22.43 -30.72
N SER A 323 -13.33 -23.47 -31.25
CA SER A 323 -13.62 -24.88 -30.92
C SER A 323 -12.48 -25.58 -30.19
N THR A 324 -11.63 -24.83 -29.48
CA THR A 324 -10.49 -25.38 -28.76
C THR A 324 -10.37 -24.79 -27.35
N MET A 325 -9.96 -25.62 -26.38
CA MET A 325 -9.60 -25.21 -25.03
C MET A 325 -8.32 -25.91 -24.53
N ALA A 326 -7.68 -25.33 -23.51
CA ALA A 326 -6.53 -25.92 -22.83
C ALA A 326 -6.43 -25.42 -21.38
N ILE A 327 -5.77 -26.22 -20.53
CA ILE A 327 -5.46 -25.88 -19.14
C ILE A 327 -3.94 -25.90 -18.91
N ASN A 328 -3.45 -24.93 -18.14
CA ASN A 328 -2.09 -24.84 -17.64
C ASN A 328 -2.10 -25.01 -16.13
N VAL A 329 -1.25 -25.89 -15.62
CA VAL A 329 -1.01 -26.04 -14.18
C VAL A 329 0.50 -25.92 -13.94
N ASP A 330 0.87 -24.96 -13.11
CA ASP A 330 2.24 -24.63 -12.71
C ASP A 330 3.21 -24.49 -13.89
N GLY A 331 2.77 -23.75 -14.92
CA GLY A 331 3.56 -23.45 -16.10
C GLY A 331 3.49 -24.50 -17.21
N ALA A 332 2.85 -25.66 -16.98
CA ALA A 332 2.74 -26.72 -17.97
C ALA A 332 1.33 -26.84 -18.56
N TRP A 333 1.22 -26.68 -19.88
CA TRP A 333 -0.03 -26.82 -20.64
C TRP A 333 -0.42 -28.29 -20.87
N SER A 334 -1.73 -28.55 -20.91
CA SER A 334 -2.31 -29.75 -21.50
C SER A 334 -2.15 -29.74 -23.02
N ALA A 335 -2.42 -30.88 -23.66
CA ALA A 335 -2.76 -30.86 -25.08
C ALA A 335 -4.02 -30.01 -25.30
N ASP A 336 -4.16 -29.48 -26.51
CA ASP A 336 -5.38 -28.78 -26.94
C ASP A 336 -6.52 -29.79 -27.05
N ALA A 337 -7.62 -29.51 -26.37
CA ALA A 337 -8.85 -30.29 -26.43
C ALA A 337 -9.88 -29.58 -27.29
N ALA A 338 -10.81 -30.35 -27.85
CA ALA A 338 -11.99 -29.77 -28.47
C ALA A 338 -12.76 -28.94 -27.44
N TYR A 339 -13.48 -27.95 -27.91
CA TYR A 339 -14.35 -27.11 -27.12
C TYR A 339 -15.63 -26.91 -27.91
N ASP A 340 -16.79 -27.16 -27.30
CA ASP A 340 -18.07 -27.13 -28.04
C ASP A 340 -18.68 -25.73 -28.19
N GLY A 341 -18.01 -24.70 -27.66
CA GLY A 341 -18.47 -23.30 -27.76
C GLY A 341 -19.55 -22.94 -26.74
N THR A 342 -19.87 -23.86 -25.83
CA THR A 342 -20.84 -23.65 -24.76
C THR A 342 -20.18 -23.82 -23.40
N LEU A 343 -19.30 -22.85 -23.09
CA LEU A 343 -19.38 -22.09 -21.85
C LEU A 343 -20.01 -22.85 -20.69
N LEU A 344 -21.31 -22.59 -20.52
CA LEU A 344 -22.10 -23.08 -19.38
C LEU A 344 -23.61 -22.72 -19.50
N SER A 345 -24.16 -22.50 -20.70
CA SER A 345 -25.56 -22.04 -20.87
C SER A 345 -25.93 -20.80 -20.02
N GLY A 346 -25.00 -19.86 -19.83
CA GLY A 346 -25.20 -18.66 -19.00
C GLY A 346 -25.01 -18.83 -17.49
N ALA A 347 -24.51 -19.99 -17.02
CA ALA A 347 -24.30 -20.28 -15.60
C ALA A 347 -22.90 -19.95 -15.07
N LEU A 348 -22.11 -19.14 -15.79
CA LEU A 348 -20.82 -18.64 -15.29
C LEU A 348 -21.06 -17.61 -14.18
N ASP A 349 -21.41 -18.09 -12.99
CA ASP A 349 -21.32 -17.36 -11.74
C ASP A 349 -20.18 -18.01 -10.96
N LEU A 350 -18.97 -17.48 -11.15
CA LEU A 350 -17.71 -18.03 -10.63
C LEU A 350 -17.71 -18.26 -9.10
N PHE A 351 -18.71 -17.77 -8.37
CA PHE A 351 -18.77 -17.83 -6.91
C PHE A 351 -20.07 -18.43 -6.33
N ARG A 352 -20.95 -19.06 -7.14
CA ARG A 352 -22.15 -19.78 -6.61
C ARG A 352 -21.89 -21.21 -6.15
N SER A 353 -20.72 -21.78 -6.43
CA SER A 353 -20.33 -23.09 -5.90
C SER A 353 -20.11 -22.99 -4.38
N ALA A 354 -20.97 -23.63 -3.59
CA ALA A 354 -20.84 -23.70 -2.13
C ALA A 354 -19.53 -24.36 -1.66
N ALA A 355 -18.84 -25.10 -2.53
CA ALA A 355 -17.56 -25.75 -2.26
C ALA A 355 -16.33 -24.91 -2.73
N GLY A 356 -16.53 -23.94 -3.62
CA GLY A 356 -15.45 -23.13 -4.22
C GLY A 356 -15.12 -21.84 -3.46
N SER A 357 -16.03 -21.35 -2.61
CA SER A 357 -15.81 -20.12 -1.84
C SER A 357 -14.73 -20.35 -0.77
N GLY A 358 -13.47 -20.10 -1.14
CA GLY A 358 -12.30 -20.22 -0.26
C GLY A 358 -11.17 -21.09 -0.80
N THR A 359 -11.38 -21.80 -1.92
CA THR A 359 -10.32 -22.62 -2.54
C THR A 359 -9.59 -21.88 -3.66
N ALA A 360 -10.21 -20.88 -4.30
CA ALA A 360 -9.59 -20.08 -5.36
C ALA A 360 -9.31 -18.64 -4.90
N ARG A 361 -8.18 -18.06 -5.34
CA ARG A 361 -7.77 -16.67 -5.13
C ARG A 361 -7.10 -16.10 -6.39
N ASN A 362 -6.83 -14.79 -6.40
CA ASN A 362 -6.16 -14.09 -7.51
C ASN A 362 -6.79 -14.39 -8.89
N VAL A 363 -8.12 -14.44 -8.95
CA VAL A 363 -8.86 -14.81 -10.17
C VAL A 363 -8.86 -13.66 -11.17
N ARG A 364 -8.23 -13.86 -12.34
CA ARG A 364 -8.11 -12.88 -13.42
C ARG A 364 -8.66 -13.48 -14.71
N GLY A 365 -9.20 -12.66 -15.58
CA GLY A 365 -9.87 -13.08 -16.79
C GLY A 365 -9.57 -12.08 -17.89
N TYR A 366 -9.52 -12.59 -19.12
CA TYR A 366 -9.02 -11.84 -20.27
C TYR A 366 -9.87 -12.14 -21.49
N SER A 367 -10.24 -11.09 -22.20
CA SER A 367 -10.66 -11.21 -23.59
C SER A 367 -9.43 -11.49 -24.44
N ILE A 368 -9.48 -12.50 -25.29
CA ILE A 368 -8.36 -12.92 -26.14
C ILE A 368 -8.80 -12.95 -27.60
N ALA A 369 -7.87 -12.68 -28.51
CA ALA A 369 -8.13 -12.67 -29.95
C ALA A 369 -7.84 -14.02 -30.63
N THR A 370 -7.03 -14.86 -30.00
CA THR A 370 -6.65 -16.22 -30.45
C THR A 370 -6.27 -17.08 -29.25
N LEU A 371 -6.34 -18.41 -29.39
CA LEU A 371 -5.86 -19.35 -28.38
C LEU A 371 -4.39 -19.08 -28.00
N SER A 372 -3.53 -18.84 -28.99
CA SER A 372 -2.10 -18.57 -28.78
C SER A 372 -1.87 -17.29 -27.98
N SER A 373 -2.63 -16.22 -28.25
CA SER A 373 -2.55 -14.98 -27.46
C SER A 373 -2.98 -15.21 -26.01
N GLY A 374 -4.02 -16.02 -25.77
CA GLY A 374 -4.42 -16.40 -24.43
C GLY A 374 -3.34 -17.19 -23.69
N LYS A 375 -2.71 -18.17 -24.36
CA LYS A 375 -1.60 -18.94 -23.77
C LYS A 375 -0.42 -18.05 -23.41
N ALA A 376 -0.08 -17.07 -24.26
CA ALA A 376 0.99 -16.12 -23.98
C ALA A 376 0.68 -15.23 -22.76
N THR A 377 -0.56 -14.73 -22.65
CA THR A 377 -1.04 -13.98 -21.49
C THR A 377 -0.93 -14.82 -20.22
N ILE A 378 -1.45 -16.04 -20.24
CA ILE A 378 -1.37 -16.95 -19.08
C ILE A 378 0.08 -17.27 -18.74
N ASN A 379 0.95 -17.58 -19.73
CA ASN A 379 2.37 -17.84 -19.46
C ASN A 379 3.06 -16.66 -18.79
N THR A 380 2.71 -15.43 -19.18
CA THR A 380 3.23 -14.23 -18.52
C THR A 380 2.81 -14.18 -17.05
N LEU A 381 1.56 -14.55 -16.74
CA LEU A 381 1.05 -14.60 -15.36
C LEU A 381 1.67 -15.74 -14.54
N MET A 382 1.87 -16.90 -15.18
CA MET A 382 2.55 -18.05 -14.59
C MET A 382 4.01 -17.71 -14.24
N ALA A 383 4.70 -17.04 -15.17
CA ALA A 383 6.07 -16.57 -15.01
C ALA A 383 6.19 -15.35 -14.10
N SER A 384 5.13 -14.52 -14.00
CA SER A 384 5.07 -13.43 -13.04
C SER A 384 4.92 -14.03 -11.63
N ASN A 385 6.06 -14.29 -11.01
CA ASN A 385 6.18 -14.25 -9.55
C ASN A 385 6.13 -12.80 -9.02
N ALA A 386 5.89 -11.82 -9.88
CA ALA A 386 5.96 -10.38 -9.58
C ALA A 386 4.71 -9.80 -8.89
N GLY A 387 3.67 -10.60 -8.60
CA GLY A 387 2.43 -10.11 -7.97
C GLY A 387 2.07 -10.76 -6.63
N ILE A 388 2.71 -11.88 -6.30
CA ILE A 388 2.75 -12.44 -4.95
C ILE A 388 4.18 -12.94 -4.82
N GLY A 389 5.09 -12.03 -4.46
CA GLY A 389 6.18 -12.48 -3.63
C GLY A 389 5.49 -13.11 -2.42
N GLY A 390 5.43 -14.44 -2.37
CA GLY A 390 5.16 -15.11 -1.10
C GLY A 390 6.08 -14.41 -0.12
N ILE A 391 5.52 -13.88 0.98
CA ILE A 391 6.29 -13.19 2.00
C ILE A 391 7.54 -14.04 2.22
N LYS A 392 8.70 -13.47 1.91
CA LYS A 392 9.96 -14.18 2.06
C LYS A 392 10.43 -13.87 3.45
N ASP A 393 10.47 -14.90 4.28
CA ASP A 393 11.03 -14.76 5.60
C ASP A 393 12.54 -15.00 5.47
N ILE A 394 13.29 -13.92 5.62
CA ILE A 394 14.75 -13.93 5.44
C ILE A 394 15.40 -14.13 6.81
N VAL A 395 16.21 -15.18 6.92
CA VAL A 395 16.93 -15.54 8.15
C VAL A 395 18.43 -15.46 7.90
N LEU A 396 19.08 -14.51 8.57
CA LEU A 396 20.53 -14.35 8.55
C LEU A 396 21.21 -15.34 9.50
N LEU A 397 22.12 -16.16 8.97
CA LEU A 397 22.86 -17.18 9.72
C LEU A 397 24.33 -16.76 9.90
N ILE A 398 24.64 -16.13 11.03
CA ILE A 398 25.99 -15.65 11.40
C ILE A 398 26.57 -16.41 12.58
N GLY A 399 27.90 -16.37 12.72
CA GLY A 399 28.62 -16.97 13.83
C GLY A 399 29.81 -17.81 13.36
N GLN A 400 30.18 -18.79 14.17
CA GLN A 400 31.34 -19.65 13.90
C GLN A 400 30.96 -21.05 13.40
N SER A 401 31.88 -22.00 13.53
CA SER A 401 31.78 -23.37 13.00
C SER A 401 30.48 -24.10 13.35
N ASN A 402 29.93 -23.92 14.56
CA ASN A 402 28.69 -24.59 14.97
C ASN A 402 27.44 -24.07 14.26
N MET A 403 27.45 -22.81 13.79
CA MET A 403 26.38 -22.28 12.95
C MET A 403 26.52 -22.77 11.51
N GLY A 404 27.75 -22.73 10.96
CA GLY A 404 28.00 -23.23 9.60
C GLY A 404 27.66 -24.71 9.46
N GLY A 405 27.85 -25.49 10.53
CA GLY A 405 27.67 -26.93 10.55
C GLY A 405 29.02 -27.63 10.53
N ARG A 406 29.21 -28.56 11.46
CA ARG A 406 30.43 -29.40 11.58
C ARG A 406 30.11 -30.85 11.87
N ALA A 407 28.84 -31.19 12.06
CA ALA A 407 28.44 -32.58 12.14
C ALA A 407 28.56 -33.18 10.73
N ASP A 408 29.05 -34.41 10.65
CA ASP A 408 28.97 -35.20 9.42
C ASP A 408 27.50 -35.35 9.05
N TYR A 409 27.18 -35.16 7.77
CA TYR A 409 25.82 -35.34 7.28
C TYR A 409 25.44 -36.82 7.43
N ASP A 410 24.35 -37.07 8.16
CA ASP A 410 23.89 -38.41 8.53
C ASP A 410 22.81 -38.97 7.59
N ASP A 411 22.63 -38.35 6.42
CA ASP A 411 21.58 -38.63 5.44
C ASP A 411 20.14 -38.49 5.98
N ASN A 412 19.96 -37.91 7.17
CA ASN A 412 18.71 -37.99 7.92
C ASN A 412 17.87 -36.70 7.89
N GLY A 413 18.00 -35.91 6.81
CA GLY A 413 17.14 -34.76 6.57
C GLY A 413 17.58 -33.92 5.38
N VAL A 414 16.62 -33.43 4.62
CA VAL A 414 16.83 -32.37 3.62
C VAL A 414 16.08 -31.12 4.07
N HIS A 415 16.49 -29.94 3.61
CA HIS A 415 15.69 -28.74 3.81
C HIS A 415 14.26 -28.94 3.29
N ALA A 416 13.29 -28.28 3.93
CA ALA A 416 11.91 -28.31 3.46
C ALA A 416 11.81 -27.75 2.02
N ALA A 417 10.87 -28.27 1.22
CA ALA A 417 10.78 -28.00 -0.22
C ALA A 417 10.69 -26.51 -0.63
N ASN A 418 10.25 -25.63 0.28
CA ASN A 418 10.14 -24.17 0.07
C ASN A 418 11.26 -23.38 0.78
N THR A 419 12.43 -24.00 0.94
CA THR A 419 13.59 -23.37 1.58
C THR A 419 14.64 -23.03 0.54
N MET A 420 15.02 -21.76 0.50
CA MET A 420 16.02 -21.20 -0.39
C MET A 420 17.23 -20.72 0.41
N GLN A 421 18.32 -20.45 -0.29
CA GLN A 421 19.47 -19.74 0.26
C GLN A 421 19.93 -18.66 -0.71
N TRP A 422 20.41 -17.55 -0.16
CA TRP A 422 21.18 -16.55 -0.89
C TRP A 422 22.66 -16.97 -0.89
N ASN A 423 23.09 -17.60 -1.98
CA ASN A 423 24.41 -18.25 -2.08
C ASN A 423 25.57 -17.24 -2.17
N GLN A 424 26.82 -17.71 -2.07
CA GLN A 424 28.04 -16.87 -2.05
C GLN A 424 28.26 -16.12 -3.36
N SER A 425 27.62 -16.58 -4.44
CA SER A 425 27.64 -15.93 -5.74
C SER A 425 26.58 -14.82 -5.88
N GLY A 426 25.75 -14.59 -4.85
CA GLY A 426 24.70 -13.57 -4.87
C GLY A 426 23.44 -14.01 -5.63
N GLU A 427 23.15 -15.31 -5.63
CA GLU A 427 22.00 -15.88 -6.31
C GLU A 427 21.05 -16.53 -5.30
N LEU A 428 19.75 -16.39 -5.54
CA LEU A 428 18.73 -17.13 -4.81
C LEU A 428 18.59 -18.53 -5.41
N VAL A 429 19.00 -19.55 -4.66
CA VAL A 429 18.97 -20.96 -5.09
C VAL A 429 18.28 -21.82 -4.04
N ALA A 430 17.88 -23.04 -4.39
CA ALA A 430 17.37 -23.99 -3.41
C ALA A 430 18.40 -24.22 -2.28
N ALA A 431 17.93 -24.33 -1.05
CA ALA A 431 18.81 -24.69 0.06
C ALA A 431 19.41 -26.09 -0.18
N SER A 432 20.71 -26.20 0.07
CA SER A 432 21.49 -27.43 -0.07
C SER A 432 22.04 -27.85 1.28
N VAL A 433 22.40 -29.13 1.43
CA VAL A 433 23.17 -29.61 2.57
C VAL A 433 24.61 -29.88 2.11
N PRO A 434 25.61 -29.17 2.68
CA PRO A 434 25.48 -28.04 3.59
C PRO A 434 25.02 -26.75 2.88
N LEU A 435 24.60 -25.75 3.67
CA LEU A 435 24.40 -24.39 3.18
C LEU A 435 25.73 -23.74 2.77
N ASP A 436 25.65 -22.77 1.86
CA ASP A 436 26.81 -22.11 1.25
C ASP A 436 27.43 -21.04 2.17
N HIS A 437 27.96 -21.48 3.32
CA HIS A 437 28.74 -20.64 4.23
C HIS A 437 30.18 -20.43 3.72
N PRO A 438 30.85 -19.29 4.05
CA PRO A 438 32.20 -18.99 3.56
C PRO A 438 33.28 -20.06 3.81
N SER A 439 33.13 -20.89 4.85
CA SER A 439 34.14 -21.88 5.26
C SER A 439 33.54 -23.27 5.50
N GLN A 440 32.54 -23.64 4.70
CA GLN A 440 31.79 -24.86 4.92
C GLN A 440 32.49 -26.12 4.37
N PRO A 441 32.72 -27.16 5.19
CA PRO A 441 33.22 -28.44 4.72
C PRO A 441 32.15 -29.17 3.90
N ALA A 442 32.56 -29.79 2.80
CA ALA A 442 31.66 -30.66 2.05
C ALA A 442 31.13 -31.81 2.93
N GLY A 443 29.87 -32.19 2.74
CA GLY A 443 29.26 -33.34 3.44
C GLY A 443 28.97 -33.10 4.93
N SER A 444 28.91 -31.85 5.37
CA SER A 444 28.53 -31.50 6.75
C SER A 444 27.08 -31.01 6.82
N MET A 445 26.53 -30.94 8.04
CA MET A 445 25.20 -30.43 8.32
C MET A 445 25.18 -29.46 9.49
N GLY A 446 24.20 -28.54 9.47
CA GLY A 446 23.95 -27.57 10.52
C GLY A 446 22.52 -27.65 11.07
N LEU A 447 22.18 -26.70 11.94
CA LEU A 447 20.86 -26.60 12.59
C LEU A 447 19.74 -26.14 11.63
N ASP A 448 20.13 -25.63 10.47
CA ASP A 448 19.29 -25.11 9.40
C ASP A 448 18.29 -26.13 8.84
N ILE A 449 18.64 -27.42 8.82
CA ILE A 449 17.75 -28.49 8.36
C ILE A 449 16.53 -28.60 9.30
N SER A 450 16.78 -28.79 10.60
CA SER A 450 15.71 -28.87 11.60
C SER A 450 14.93 -27.56 11.70
N PHE A 451 15.60 -26.42 11.65
CA PHE A 451 14.95 -25.11 11.63
C PHE A 451 13.98 -25.00 10.45
N SER A 452 14.43 -25.30 9.22
CA SER A 452 13.58 -25.18 8.03
C SER A 452 12.38 -26.12 8.06
N THR A 453 12.57 -27.33 8.61
CA THR A 453 11.50 -28.34 8.76
C THR A 453 10.45 -27.87 9.75
N GLU A 454 10.87 -27.41 10.94
CA GLU A 454 9.95 -26.89 11.96
C GLU A 454 9.27 -25.60 11.50
N TYR A 455 10.02 -24.72 10.84
CA TYR A 455 9.50 -23.47 10.27
C TYR A 455 8.37 -23.75 9.29
N ALA A 456 8.61 -24.61 8.30
CA ALA A 456 7.60 -24.97 7.28
C ALA A 456 6.36 -25.64 7.88
N SER A 457 6.50 -26.35 9.01
CA SER A 457 5.38 -26.99 9.70
C SER A 457 4.49 -26.02 10.48
N ASN A 458 5.02 -24.86 10.89
CA ASN A 458 4.32 -23.88 11.72
C ASN A 458 3.91 -22.62 10.94
N ILE A 459 4.63 -22.29 9.88
CA ILE A 459 4.43 -21.10 9.06
C ILE A 459 4.24 -21.56 7.61
N SER A 460 2.98 -21.57 7.17
CA SER A 460 2.57 -22.07 5.85
C SER A 460 2.42 -20.94 4.84
N GLY A 461 2.90 -21.15 3.61
CA GLY A 461 2.65 -20.22 2.50
C GLY A 461 3.69 -19.10 2.35
N THR A 462 4.75 -19.09 3.15
CA THR A 462 5.92 -18.21 3.01
C THR A 462 7.13 -19.01 2.50
N GLU A 463 8.00 -18.35 1.73
CA GLU A 463 9.27 -18.92 1.27
C GLU A 463 10.35 -18.55 2.30
N LEU A 464 11.02 -19.55 2.86
CA LEU A 464 12.10 -19.32 3.82
C LEU A 464 13.41 -19.12 3.05
N VAL A 465 14.11 -18.00 3.28
CA VAL A 465 15.40 -17.72 2.64
C VAL A 465 16.49 -17.62 3.69
N PHE A 466 17.45 -18.54 3.65
CA PHE A 466 18.66 -18.43 4.47
C PHE A 466 19.71 -17.53 3.83
N VAL A 467 20.38 -16.73 4.65
CA VAL A 467 21.55 -15.94 4.26
C VAL A 467 22.77 -16.47 5.03
N PRO A 468 23.50 -17.46 4.49
CA PRO A 468 24.60 -18.12 5.18
C PRO A 468 25.87 -17.24 5.21
N CYS A 469 26.28 -16.85 6.42
CA CYS A 469 27.44 -15.98 6.65
C CYS A 469 28.43 -16.49 7.71
N ALA A 470 28.12 -17.58 8.42
CA ALA A 470 29.00 -18.12 9.46
C ALA A 470 30.38 -18.60 8.95
N GLU A 471 31.45 -18.31 9.71
CA GLU A 471 32.83 -18.66 9.35
C GLU A 471 33.57 -19.32 10.52
N GLY A 472 34.16 -20.50 10.30
CA GLY A 472 34.86 -21.25 11.33
C GLY A 472 36.07 -20.52 11.91
N SER A 473 36.35 -20.75 13.20
CA SER A 473 37.50 -20.15 13.91
C SER A 473 37.49 -18.62 13.95
N THR A 474 36.31 -18.00 13.93
CA THR A 474 36.14 -16.55 14.08
C THR A 474 35.55 -16.21 15.45
N GLY A 475 35.86 -15.00 15.94
CA GLY A 475 35.39 -14.56 17.24
C GLY A 475 35.38 -13.03 17.39
N PHE A 476 34.68 -12.55 18.42
CA PHE A 476 34.66 -11.11 18.75
C PHE A 476 36.01 -10.61 19.26
N SER A 477 36.74 -11.44 20.05
CA SER A 477 38.06 -11.09 20.58
C SER A 477 39.15 -10.97 19.51
N ASP A 478 38.94 -11.64 18.38
CA ASP A 478 39.90 -11.70 17.26
C ASP A 478 39.59 -10.66 16.17
N ASN A 479 38.63 -9.76 16.44
CA ASN A 479 38.17 -8.69 15.54
C ASN A 479 37.65 -9.22 14.20
N ASN A 480 36.79 -10.24 14.24
CA ASN A 480 36.06 -10.72 13.05
C ASN A 480 34.64 -10.13 12.94
N TRP A 481 33.95 -10.00 14.07
CA TRP A 481 32.49 -9.77 14.11
C TRP A 481 32.06 -8.44 14.73
N ASN A 482 32.99 -7.57 15.14
CA ASN A 482 32.62 -6.24 15.61
C ASN A 482 32.20 -5.36 14.42
N SER A 483 31.48 -4.28 14.69
CA SER A 483 31.09 -3.33 13.64
C SER A 483 32.34 -2.76 12.94
N GLY A 484 32.36 -2.82 11.61
CA GLY A 484 33.52 -2.47 10.78
C GLY A 484 34.50 -3.62 10.50
N ASP A 485 34.38 -4.77 11.18
CA ASP A 485 35.22 -5.94 10.91
C ASP A 485 34.76 -6.68 9.65
N ALA A 486 35.67 -7.45 9.04
CA ALA A 486 35.45 -8.04 7.73
C ALA A 486 34.22 -8.98 7.65
N GLN A 487 34.04 -9.88 8.63
CA GLN A 487 32.90 -10.80 8.62
C GLN A 487 31.58 -10.10 8.93
N TYR A 488 31.60 -9.06 9.77
CA TYR A 488 30.45 -8.21 10.02
C TYR A 488 29.99 -7.49 8.73
N GLU A 489 30.90 -6.79 8.06
CA GLU A 489 30.58 -6.04 6.84
C GLU A 489 30.15 -6.95 5.69
N ALA A 490 30.76 -8.14 5.57
CA ALA A 490 30.34 -9.15 4.60
C ALA A 490 28.90 -9.63 4.86
N ALA A 491 28.54 -9.89 6.12
CA ALA A 491 27.19 -10.31 6.50
C ALA A 491 26.15 -9.21 6.25
N VAL A 492 26.47 -7.96 6.61
CA VAL A 492 25.61 -6.78 6.36
C VAL A 492 25.40 -6.58 4.86
N SER A 493 26.47 -6.56 4.08
CA SER A 493 26.38 -6.39 2.62
C SER A 493 25.51 -7.49 1.99
N ARG A 494 25.64 -8.73 2.47
CA ARG A 494 24.94 -9.86 1.91
C ARG A 494 23.45 -9.86 2.27
N VAL A 495 23.09 -9.60 3.53
CA VAL A 495 21.67 -9.55 3.90
C VAL A 495 20.97 -8.38 3.23
N ASN A 496 21.65 -7.24 3.05
CA ASN A 496 21.12 -6.12 2.28
C ASN A 496 20.91 -6.48 0.80
N ALA A 497 21.83 -7.23 0.20
CA ALA A 497 21.68 -7.72 -1.17
C ALA A 497 20.53 -8.74 -1.31
N ALA A 498 20.27 -9.55 -0.28
CA ALA A 498 19.15 -10.49 -0.26
C ALA A 498 17.79 -9.82 0.00
N LEU A 499 17.79 -8.66 0.67
CA LEU A 499 16.61 -7.84 0.95
C LEU A 499 16.20 -6.93 -0.23
N ALA A 500 17.17 -6.56 -1.07
CA ALA A 500 16.97 -5.76 -2.28
C ALA A 500 16.36 -6.59 -3.41
#